data_AF-A0A8J8ADF5-F1
#
_entry.id   AF-A0A8J8ADF5-F1
#
_cell.length_a   1.000
_cell.length_b   1.000
_cell.length_c   1.000
_cell.angle_alpha   90.00
_cell.angle_beta   90.00
_cell.angle_gamma   90.00
#
_symmetry.space_group_name_H-M   'P 1'
#
loop_
_entity.id
_entity.type
_entity.pdbx_description
1 polymer ?
#
loop_
_entity_poly.entity_id
_entity_poly.type
_entity_poly.pdbx_seq_one_letter_code
_entity_poly.pdbx_strand_id
1 'polypeptide(L)'
;MPTKRGTWHLLKLVYVNPPYVSKAMAHFAGDMAVLEEIGTLNEKTVEIIKESLGAKGNEIDLSLSDFVLIPMGKIPDADRELLLKVAQAIEPDAKLKIVRR
;
A
#
# COMPACT_ATOMS: atom_id res chain seq x y z
N MET A 1 4.27 -16.29 -26.09
CA MET A 1 5.03 -15.95 -24.85
C MET A 1 4.05 -15.43 -23.82
N PRO A 2 3.85 -16.07 -22.66
CA PRO A 2 3.17 -15.42 -21.56
C PRO A 2 4.23 -14.63 -20.79
N THR A 3 4.20 -13.30 -20.91
CA THR A 3 4.87 -12.43 -19.95
C THR A 3 4.30 -12.79 -18.58
N LYS A 4 5.14 -13.24 -17.64
CA LYS A 4 4.74 -13.40 -16.24
C LYS A 4 4.24 -12.03 -15.78
N ARG A 5 2.93 -11.81 -15.80
CA ARG A 5 2.32 -10.59 -15.25
C ARG A 5 2.51 -10.68 -13.74
N GLY A 6 3.55 -10.03 -13.23
CA GLY A 6 3.76 -9.88 -11.80
C GLY A 6 2.52 -9.23 -11.19
N THR A 7 2.08 -9.76 -10.06
CA THR A 7 0.87 -9.30 -9.37
C THR A 7 1.21 -8.02 -8.60
N TRP A 8 0.27 -7.08 -8.56
CA TRP A 8 0.46 -5.86 -7.78
C TRP A 8 -0.11 -6.06 -6.38
N HIS A 9 0.71 -5.82 -5.37
CA HIS A 9 0.35 -5.99 -3.97
C HIS A 9 0.22 -4.62 -3.31
N LEU A 10 -0.88 -4.41 -2.59
CA LEU A 10 -1.09 -3.25 -1.73
C LEU A 10 -0.64 -3.60 -0.31
N LEU A 11 0.34 -2.87 0.17
CA LEU A 11 0.98 -3.05 1.47
C LEU A 11 0.69 -1.86 2.38
N LYS A 12 0.47 -2.12 3.67
CA LYS A 12 0.42 -1.12 4.73
C LYS A 12 1.70 -1.18 5.55
N LEU A 13 2.33 -0.03 5.75
CA LEU A 13 3.42 0.13 6.72
C LEU A 13 2.80 0.36 8.09
N VAL A 14 3.09 -0.54 9.04
CA VAL A 14 2.66 -0.44 10.43
C VAL A 14 3.88 -0.34 11.32
N TYR A 15 3.95 0.69 12.15
CA TYR A 15 4.97 0.81 13.18
C TYR A 15 4.53 0.05 14.42
N VAL A 16 5.17 -1.09 14.70
CA VAL A 16 4.90 -1.83 15.92
C VAL A 16 5.80 -1.26 17.00
N ASN A 17 5.21 -0.60 18.00
CA ASN A 17 5.91 -0.23 19.23
C ASN A 17 5.49 -1.22 20.33
N PRO A 18 6.26 -2.29 20.60
CA PRO A 18 5.82 -3.30 21.54
C PRO A 18 6.01 -2.80 22.98
N PRO A 19 4.98 -2.78 23.84
CA PRO A 19 5.14 -2.40 25.25
C PRO A 19 5.97 -3.41 26.07
N TYR A 20 6.36 -4.57 25.51
CA TYR A 20 6.96 -5.70 26.25
C TYR A 20 8.21 -6.33 25.60
N VAL A 21 8.80 -5.74 24.57
CA VAL A 21 10.01 -6.29 23.91
C VAL A 21 11.31 -5.67 24.47
N SER A 22 11.18 -4.84 25.51
CA SER A 22 12.25 -4.00 26.09
C SER A 22 13.30 -4.74 26.93
N LYS A 23 13.25 -6.08 27.04
CA LYS A 23 14.30 -6.84 27.77
C LYS A 23 15.15 -7.77 26.93
N ALA A 24 14.71 -8.17 25.73
CA ALA A 24 15.51 -9.04 24.85
C ALA A 24 16.06 -8.31 23.61
N MET A 25 15.47 -7.18 23.21
CA MET A 25 15.88 -6.44 22.01
C MET A 25 16.44 -5.05 22.30
N ALA A 26 17.11 -4.87 23.44
CA ALA A 26 17.81 -3.63 23.77
C ALA A 26 18.96 -3.26 22.79
N HIS A 27 19.23 -4.10 21.78
CA HIS A 27 20.21 -3.85 20.72
C HIS A 27 19.62 -3.51 19.34
N PHE A 28 18.29 -3.57 19.18
CA PHE A 28 17.62 -3.11 17.94
C PHE A 28 16.80 -1.87 18.27
N ALA A 29 17.49 -0.77 18.57
CA ALA A 29 16.91 0.55 18.62
C ALA A 29 16.58 0.99 17.18
N GLY A 30 15.45 0.52 16.68
CA GLY A 30 14.89 0.90 15.40
C GLY A 30 13.45 0.43 15.37
N ASP A 31 12.52 1.36 15.25
CA ASP A 31 11.09 1.08 15.16
C ASP A 31 10.85 -0.06 14.16
N MET A 32 10.29 -1.18 14.63
CA MET A 32 9.98 -2.30 13.75
C MET A 32 8.81 -1.90 12.84
N ALA A 33 9.14 -1.44 11.65
CA ALA A 33 8.16 -1.18 10.60
C ALA A 33 7.85 -2.50 9.88
N VAL A 34 6.62 -3.00 10.05
CA VAL A 34 6.13 -4.21 9.40
C VAL A 34 5.32 -3.81 8.16
N LEU A 35 5.58 -4.47 7.03
CA LEU A 35 4.75 -4.35 5.82
C LEU A 35 3.69 -5.45 5.84
N GLU A 36 2.45 -5.07 6.08
CA GLU A 36 1.30 -5.97 6.03
C GLU A 36 0.68 -5.96 4.63
N GLU A 37 0.48 -7.13 4.04
CA GLU A 37 -0.20 -7.24 2.75
C GLU A 37 -1.72 -7.17 2.94
N ILE A 38 -2.34 -6.14 2.38
CA ILE A 38 -3.79 -5.91 2.49
C ILE A 38 -4.53 -6.67 1.40
N GLY A 39 -3.92 -6.78 0.22
CA GLY A 39 -4.50 -7.47 -0.91
C GLY A 39 -3.78 -7.18 -2.21
N THR A 40 -4.37 -7.63 -3.30
CA THR A 40 -3.84 -7.45 -4.65
C THR A 40 -4.69 -6.49 -5.46
N LEU A 41 -4.04 -5.78 -6.38
CA LEU A 41 -4.68 -4.84 -7.29
C LEU A 41 -4.48 -5.31 -8.73
N ASN A 42 -5.48 -5.02 -9.56
CA ASN A 42 -5.41 -5.34 -10.97
C ASN A 42 -4.48 -4.36 -11.72
N GLU A 43 -3.86 -4.81 -12.81
CA GLU A 43 -2.85 -4.01 -13.54
C GLU A 43 -3.45 -2.68 -14.04
N LYS A 44 -4.70 -2.71 -14.53
CA LYS A 44 -5.44 -1.52 -14.96
C LYS A 44 -5.65 -0.51 -13.83
N THR A 45 -5.90 -0.97 -12.60
CA THR A 45 -6.06 -0.10 -11.44
C THR A 45 -4.77 0.61 -11.12
N VAL A 46 -3.66 -0.12 -11.14
CA VAL A 46 -2.34 0.45 -10.86
C VAL A 46 -1.93 1.43 -11.96
N GLU A 47 -2.26 1.18 -13.23
CA GLU A 47 -2.05 2.15 -14.31
C GLU A 47 -2.80 3.47 -14.06
N ILE A 48 -4.08 3.41 -13.69
CA ILE A 48 -4.87 4.61 -13.34
C ILE A 48 -4.23 5.37 -12.18
N ILE A 49 -3.78 4.66 -11.13
CA ILE A 49 -3.11 5.26 -9.98
C ILE A 49 -1.80 5.94 -10.40
N LYS A 50 -0.98 5.28 -11.23
CA LYS A 50 0.26 5.84 -11.76
C LYS A 50 0.03 7.10 -12.57
N GLU A 51 -0.94 7.08 -13.48
CA GLU A 51 -1.29 8.24 -14.29
C GLU A 51 -1.76 9.41 -13.41
N SER A 52 -2.55 9.13 -12.38
CA SER A 52 -3.10 10.16 -11.49
C SER A 52 -2.04 10.82 -10.61
N LEU A 53 -1.04 10.05 -10.18
CA LEU A 53 0.02 10.52 -9.28
C LEU A 53 1.33 10.87 -10.00
N GLY A 54 1.39 10.71 -11.33
CA GLY A 54 2.62 10.86 -12.11
C GLY A 54 3.72 9.85 -11.73
N ALA A 55 3.36 8.74 -11.08
CA ALA A 55 4.30 7.74 -10.58
C ALA A 55 4.81 6.83 -11.71
N LYS A 56 6.09 6.46 -11.65
CA LYS A 56 6.74 5.57 -12.63
C LYS A 56 7.45 4.42 -11.90
N GLY A 57 7.57 3.28 -12.57
CA GLY A 57 8.28 2.11 -12.05
C GLY A 57 7.38 1.01 -11.48
N ASN A 58 7.96 0.16 -10.63
CA ASN A 58 7.31 -1.02 -10.05
C ASN A 58 6.90 -0.84 -8.59
N GLU A 59 7.07 0.37 -8.05
CA GLU A 59 6.72 0.74 -6.68
C GLU A 59 6.03 2.10 -6.68
N ILE A 60 5.00 2.25 -5.85
CA ILE A 60 4.27 3.50 -5.67
C ILE A 60 4.03 3.66 -4.17
N ASP A 61 4.56 4.74 -3.58
CA ASP A 61 4.23 5.13 -2.22
C ASP A 61 2.95 5.98 -2.25
N LEU A 62 2.03 5.69 -1.33
CA LEU A 62 0.72 6.31 -1.24
C LEU A 62 0.50 6.84 0.18
N SER A 63 -0.04 8.05 0.26
CA SER A 63 -0.64 8.64 1.45
C SER A 63 -2.16 8.72 1.29
N LEU A 64 -2.89 8.93 2.40
CA LEU A 64 -4.32 9.18 2.35
C LEU A 64 -4.71 10.36 1.45
N SER A 65 -3.89 11.40 1.41
CA SER A 65 -4.11 12.60 0.58
C SER A 65 -4.13 12.27 -0.91
N ASP A 66 -3.35 11.28 -1.33
CA ASP A 66 -3.26 10.86 -2.73
C ASP A 66 -4.55 10.20 -3.23
N PHE A 67 -5.36 9.62 -2.33
CA PHE A 67 -6.64 9.01 -2.70
C PHE A 67 -7.62 10.01 -3.32
N VAL A 68 -7.50 11.30 -2.99
CA VAL A 68 -8.34 12.38 -3.55
C VAL A 68 -8.01 12.63 -5.03
N LEU A 69 -6.76 12.38 -5.44
CA LEU A 69 -6.31 12.55 -6.82
C LEU A 69 -6.68 11.37 -7.72
N ILE A 70 -6.96 10.21 -7.11
CA ILE A 70 -7.26 8.98 -7.84
C ILE A 70 -8.73 9.01 -8.28
N PRO A 71 -9.03 8.88 -9.59
CA PRO A 71 -10.40 8.88 -10.09
C PRO A 71 -11.07 7.52 -9.82
N MET A 72 -11.57 7.34 -8.59
CA MET A 72 -12.18 6.09 -8.11
C MET A 72 -13.28 5.55 -9.03
N GLY A 73 -14.01 6.42 -9.74
CA GLY A 73 -15.03 6.01 -10.72
C GLY A 73 -14.49 5.27 -11.95
N LYS A 74 -13.19 5.34 -12.23
CA LYS A 74 -12.53 4.59 -13.32
C LYS A 74 -11.94 3.25 -12.87
N ILE A 75 -11.90 3.01 -11.55
CA ILE A 75 -11.37 1.79 -10.96
C ILE A 75 -12.42 0.67 -11.00
N PRO A 76 -12.05 -0.57 -11.35
CA PRO A 76 -12.92 -1.75 -11.22
C PRO A 76 -13.51 -1.88 -9.81
N ASP A 77 -14.76 -2.36 -9.71
CA ASP A 77 -15.51 -2.33 -8.46
C ASP A 77 -14.80 -3.06 -7.30
N ALA A 78 -14.21 -4.24 -7.55
CA ALA A 78 -13.51 -5.02 -6.54
C ALA A 78 -12.31 -4.27 -5.94
N ASP A 79 -11.46 -3.68 -6.78
CA ASP A 79 -10.30 -2.92 -6.35
C ASP A 79 -10.72 -1.60 -5.70
N ARG A 80 -11.78 -0.97 -6.19
CA ARG A 80 -12.34 0.26 -5.62
C ARG A 80 -12.84 0.01 -4.20
N GLU A 81 -13.56 -1.08 -3.96
CA GLU A 81 -14.02 -1.46 -2.63
C GLU A 81 -12.84 -1.70 -1.67
N LEU A 82 -11.78 -2.39 -2.14
CA LEU A 82 -10.57 -2.60 -1.36
C LEU A 82 -9.93 -1.26 -0.97
N LEU A 83 -9.71 -0.38 -1.94
CA LEU A 83 -9.10 0.94 -1.71
C LEU A 83 -9.94 1.80 -0.76
N LEU A 84 -11.26 1.78 -0.89
CA LEU A 84 -12.17 2.50 0.01
C LEU A 84 -12.13 1.95 1.44
N LYS A 85 -12.14 0.62 1.60
CA LYS A 85 -11.99 -0.01 2.91
C LYS A 85 -10.67 0.37 3.58
N VAL A 86 -9.59 0.39 2.79
CA VAL A 86 -8.27 0.83 3.28
C VAL A 86 -8.30 2.29 3.70
N ALA A 87 -8.82 3.18 2.86
CA ALA A 87 -8.91 4.61 3.17
C ALA A 87 -9.75 4.90 4.43
N GLN A 88 -10.76 4.06 4.73
CA GLN A 88 -11.58 4.18 5.94
C GLN A 88 -10.92 3.60 7.19
N ALA A 89 -10.10 2.56 7.05
CA ALA A 89 -9.52 1.82 8.18
C ALA A 89 -8.07 2.24 8.52
N ILE A 90 -7.44 3.03 7.67
CA ILE A 90 -6.04 3.43 7.83
C ILE A 90 -5.90 4.68 8.72
N GLU A 91 -4.87 4.67 9.55
CA GLU A 91 -4.53 5.80 10.42
C GLU A 91 -3.99 6.98 9.58
N PRO A 92 -4.17 8.24 10.03
CA PRO A 92 -3.78 9.42 9.27
C PRO A 92 -2.30 9.49 8.87
N ASP A 93 -1.43 8.85 9.67
CA ASP A 93 0.02 8.82 9.53
C ASP A 93 0.55 7.52 8.89
N ALA A 94 -0.33 6.55 8.64
CA ALA A 94 0.07 5.29 8.04
C ALA A 94 0.41 5.45 6.55
N LYS A 95 1.47 4.75 6.13
CA LYS A 95 1.98 4.78 4.76
C LYS A 95 1.52 3.53 4.02
N LEU A 96 1.07 3.72 2.79
CA LEU A 96 0.69 2.64 1.88
C LEU A 96 1.73 2.50 0.79
N LYS A 97 1.88 1.29 0.28
CA LYS A 97 2.80 1.00 -0.82
C LYS A 97 2.20 0.00 -1.79
N ILE A 98 2.23 0.31 -3.08
CA ILE A 98 1.88 -0.64 -4.14
C ILE A 98 3.18 -1.16 -4.76
N VAL A 99 3.35 -2.47 -4.84
CA VAL A 99 4.58 -3.11 -5.32
C VAL A 99 4.25 -4.20 -6.32
N ARG A 100 5.01 -4.30 -7.42
CA ARG A 100 4.93 -5.44 -8.34
C ARG A 100 5.85 -6.56 -7.86
N ARG A 101 5.31 -7.77 -7.62
CA ARG A 101 6.07 -8.98 -7.27
C ARG A 101 5.93 -10.07 -8.33
#